data_AF-A0A925F457-F1
#
_entry.id   AF-A0A925F457-F1
#
_cell.length_a   1.000
_cell.length_b   1.000
_cell.length_c   1.000
_cell.angle_alpha   90.00
_cell.angle_beta   90.00
_cell.angle_gamma   90.00
#
_symmetry.space_group_name_H-M   'P 1'
#
loop_
_entity.id
_entity.type
_entity.pdbx_description
1 polymer ?
#
loop_
_entity_poly.entity_id
_entity_poly.type
_entity_poly.pdbx_seq_one_letter_code
_entity_poly.pdbx_strand_id
1 'polypeptide(L)'
;MKIFLLFNLLSIGAFAQPAPLRVTLQAQAGAHRLLVDGKPYFIKGAVGSDYLDKLKAYGGNSIRSNPRHLDQAQALGLTVLVNLPVRAERDGMNYDDADAVKKQHEAVLEIVRQTKNHPATLLWALGNELDFIQANVKLHYNAKVWDAVEALTKEIHRLDPNHPVMTVVGSINQ
;
A
#
# COMPACT_ATOMS: atom_id res chain seq x y z
N MET A 1 31.66 59.58 0.39
CA MET A 1 30.30 59.01 0.37
C MET A 1 30.42 57.53 -0.04
N LYS A 2 30.42 56.60 0.93
CA LYS A 2 30.52 55.15 0.65
C LYS A 2 29.13 54.55 0.66
N ILE A 3 28.64 54.17 -0.51
CA ILE A 3 27.38 53.44 -0.68
C ILE A 3 27.67 51.97 -0.38
N PHE A 4 27.05 51.44 0.66
CA PHE A 4 26.99 50.00 0.93
C PHE A 4 25.73 49.45 0.23
N LEU A 5 25.91 48.64 -0.81
CA LEU A 5 24.83 47.79 -1.34
C LEU A 5 24.70 46.57 -0.42
N LEU A 6 23.59 46.45 0.30
CA LEU A 6 23.18 45.19 0.91
C LEU A 6 22.49 44.32 -0.16
N PHE A 7 23.12 43.20 -0.53
CA PHE A 7 22.46 42.13 -1.25
C PHE A 7 21.66 41.27 -0.26
N ASN A 8 20.33 41.38 -0.29
CA ASN A 8 19.46 40.41 0.36
C ASN A 8 19.41 39.14 -0.50
N LEU A 9 20.10 38.09 -0.07
CA LEU A 9 19.90 36.74 -0.61
C LEU A 9 18.56 36.21 -0.09
N LEU A 10 17.54 36.20 -0.95
CA LEU A 10 16.36 35.38 -0.73
C LEU A 10 16.76 33.90 -0.86
N SER A 11 16.90 33.20 0.26
CA SER A 11 16.99 31.75 0.26
C SER A 11 15.64 31.17 -0.14
N ILE A 12 15.54 30.72 -1.39
CA ILE A 12 14.43 29.87 -1.84
C ILE A 12 14.60 28.54 -1.10
N GLY A 13 13.86 28.36 -0.01
CA GLY A 13 13.84 27.10 0.72
C GLY A 13 13.32 26.01 -0.20
N ALA A 14 14.17 25.04 -0.54
CA ALA A 14 13.72 23.81 -1.18
C ALA A 14 12.75 23.11 -0.22
N PHE A 15 11.47 23.05 -0.58
CA PHE A 15 10.51 22.22 0.14
C PHE A 15 10.93 20.76 -0.06
N ALA A 16 11.58 20.19 0.96
CA ALA A 16 11.91 18.78 0.97
C ALA A 16 10.60 17.99 0.95
N GLN A 17 10.45 17.10 -0.03
CA GLN A 17 9.34 16.16 -0.07
C GLN A 17 9.40 15.30 1.20
N PRO A 18 8.27 15.06 1.90
CA PRO A 18 8.31 14.29 3.14
C PRO A 18 8.87 12.89 2.88
N ALA A 19 9.70 12.39 3.80
CA ALA A 19 10.28 11.06 3.70
C ALA A 19 9.19 9.96 3.70
N PRO A 20 9.42 8.80 3.08
CA PRO A 20 8.52 7.65 3.19
C PRO A 20 8.37 7.22 4.65
N LEU A 21 7.17 6.76 5.00
CA LEU A 21 6.89 6.24 6.33
C LEU A 21 7.68 4.97 6.58
N ARG A 22 8.29 4.83 7.76
CA ARG A 22 8.85 3.54 8.17
C ARG A 22 7.82 2.78 8.99
N VAL A 23 7.33 1.67 8.44
CA VAL A 23 6.26 0.87 9.04
C VAL A 23 6.80 -0.48 9.48
N THR A 24 6.64 -0.81 10.76
CA THR A 24 7.17 -2.06 11.34
C THR A 24 6.13 -2.74 12.21
N LEU A 25 6.19 -4.07 12.28
CA LEU A 25 5.40 -4.87 13.23
C LEU A 25 6.27 -5.26 14.43
N GLN A 26 5.82 -4.95 15.63
CA GLN A 26 6.45 -5.37 16.88
C GLN A 26 5.58 -6.43 17.57
N ALA A 27 6.16 -7.59 17.87
CA ALA A 27 5.50 -8.61 18.69
C ALA A 27 5.63 -8.27 20.18
N GLN A 28 4.55 -8.40 20.93
CA GLN A 28 4.51 -8.19 22.38
C GLN A 28 3.48 -9.13 23.03
N ALA A 29 3.95 -10.08 23.85
CA ALA A 29 3.11 -10.92 24.73
C ALA A 29 1.84 -11.51 24.06
N GLY A 30 1.99 -12.16 22.91
CA GLY A 30 0.87 -12.77 22.18
C GLY A 30 0.07 -11.82 21.29
N ALA A 31 0.46 -10.55 21.21
CA ALA A 31 -0.12 -9.56 20.30
C ALA A 31 0.94 -8.96 19.37
N HIS A 32 0.47 -8.32 18.29
CA HIS A 32 1.30 -7.53 17.39
C HIS A 32 0.86 -6.06 17.43
N ARG A 33 1.82 -5.14 17.34
CA ARG A 33 1.58 -3.70 17.22
C ARG A 33 2.20 -3.19 15.93
N LEU A 34 1.44 -2.43 15.17
CA LEU A 34 1.97 -1.66 14.05
C LEU A 34 2.61 -0.38 14.59
N LEU A 35 3.82 -0.09 14.15
CA LEU A 35 4.52 1.17 14.42
C LEU A 35 4.71 1.93 13.12
N VAL A 36 4.47 3.23 13.13
CA VAL A 36 4.82 4.18 12.06
C VAL A 36 5.85 5.15 12.63
N ASP A 37 7.03 5.18 12.02
CA ASP A 37 8.21 5.94 12.48
C ASP A 37 8.52 5.67 13.97
N GLY A 38 8.42 4.40 14.36
CA GLY A 38 8.69 3.93 15.73
C GLY A 38 7.57 4.23 16.74
N LYS A 39 6.48 4.88 16.34
CA LYS A 39 5.35 5.21 17.22
C LYS A 39 4.19 4.23 17.02
N PRO A 40 3.52 3.76 18.09
CA PRO A 40 2.33 2.93 17.97
C PRO A 40 1.26 3.58 17.08
N TYR A 41 0.76 2.82 16.11
CA TYR A 41 -0.21 3.28 15.14
C TYR A 41 -1.39 2.33 15.08
N PHE A 42 -2.53 2.77 15.64
CA PHE A 42 -3.80 2.03 15.51
C PHE A 42 -4.55 2.52 14.27
N ILE A 43 -4.85 1.62 13.34
CA ILE A 43 -5.55 1.94 12.10
C ILE A 43 -7.04 2.17 12.39
N LYS A 44 -7.53 3.39 12.14
CA LYS A 44 -8.94 3.79 12.14
C LYS A 44 -9.33 4.03 10.69
N GLY A 45 -9.45 2.93 9.96
CA GLY A 45 -9.50 2.92 8.51
C GLY A 45 -10.91 2.87 7.92
N ALA A 46 -11.04 3.35 6.68
CA ALA A 46 -12.17 3.07 5.80
C ALA A 46 -11.69 2.51 4.46
N VAL A 47 -12.55 1.77 3.74
CA VAL A 47 -12.27 1.34 2.36
C VAL A 47 -12.89 2.38 1.42
N GLY A 48 -12.11 2.88 0.45
CA GLY A 48 -12.58 3.85 -0.54
C GLY A 48 -11.75 5.13 -0.59
N SER A 49 -12.23 6.10 -1.39
CA SER A 49 -11.56 7.39 -1.65
C SER A 49 -12.52 8.58 -1.64
N ASP A 50 -13.80 8.35 -1.37
CA ASP A 50 -14.81 9.39 -1.33
C ASP A 50 -14.93 9.95 0.09
N TYR A 51 -15.29 11.24 0.20
CA TYR A 51 -15.53 11.93 1.47
C TYR A 51 -14.37 11.82 2.49
N LEU A 52 -13.13 11.86 2.03
CA LEU A 52 -11.94 11.74 2.89
C LEU A 52 -11.82 12.87 3.93
N ASP A 53 -12.33 14.05 3.58
CA ASP A 53 -12.48 15.19 4.49
C ASP A 53 -13.37 14.82 5.69
N LYS A 54 -14.51 14.17 5.45
CA LYS A 54 -15.41 13.68 6.50
C LYS A 54 -14.77 12.55 7.30
N LEU A 55 -14.11 11.60 6.65
CA LEU A 55 -13.36 10.54 7.33
C LEU A 55 -12.37 11.13 8.33
N LYS A 56 -11.60 12.13 7.89
CA LYS A 56 -10.66 12.86 8.75
C LYS A 56 -11.37 13.58 9.89
N ALA A 57 -12.45 14.31 9.59
CA ALA A 57 -13.24 15.04 10.59
C ALA A 57 -13.84 14.11 11.67
N TYR A 58 -14.15 12.86 11.31
CA TYR A 58 -14.67 11.84 12.23
C TYR A 58 -13.58 11.02 12.93
N GLY A 59 -12.31 11.41 12.79
CA GLY A 59 -11.19 10.80 13.51
C GLY A 59 -10.57 9.59 12.83
N GLY A 60 -10.92 9.31 11.57
CA GLY A 60 -10.22 8.35 10.73
C GLY A 60 -8.79 8.80 10.41
N ASN A 61 -7.89 7.84 10.25
CA ASN A 61 -6.47 8.12 9.96
C ASN A 61 -5.90 7.37 8.76
N SER A 62 -6.67 6.44 8.18
CA SER A 62 -6.19 5.63 7.06
C SER A 62 -7.30 5.27 6.09
N ILE A 63 -6.92 4.95 4.85
CA ILE A 63 -7.80 4.35 3.85
C ILE A 63 -7.20 3.09 3.23
N ARG A 64 -8.05 2.21 2.72
CA ARG A 64 -7.66 1.18 1.74
C ARG A 64 -8.11 1.63 0.36
N SER A 65 -7.17 1.86 -0.56
CA SER A 65 -7.49 2.44 -1.86
C SER A 65 -6.44 2.16 -2.95
N ASN A 66 -6.71 2.62 -4.17
CA ASN A 66 -5.78 2.58 -5.30
C ASN A 66 -4.65 3.62 -5.12
N PRO A 67 -3.42 3.37 -5.63
CA PRO A 67 -2.28 4.30 -5.55
C PRO A 67 -2.58 5.72 -6.04
N ARG A 68 -3.51 5.92 -6.98
CA ARG A 68 -3.86 7.26 -7.49
C ARG A 68 -4.39 8.24 -6.44
N HIS A 69 -4.80 7.76 -5.26
CA HIS A 69 -5.34 8.62 -4.19
C HIS A 69 -4.30 8.96 -3.11
N LEU A 70 -3.03 8.61 -3.31
CA LEU A 70 -1.97 8.87 -2.34
C LEU A 70 -1.78 10.36 -2.06
N ASP A 71 -1.77 11.22 -3.08
CA ASP A 71 -1.66 12.68 -2.93
C ASP A 71 -2.85 13.26 -2.14
N GLN A 72 -4.07 12.83 -2.48
CA GLN A 72 -5.30 13.28 -1.80
C GLN A 72 -5.31 12.84 -0.33
N ALA A 73 -4.87 11.61 -0.04
CA ALA A 73 -4.74 11.11 1.33
C ALA A 73 -3.67 11.91 2.10
N GLN A 74 -2.51 12.15 1.50
CA GLN A 74 -1.44 12.95 2.10
C GLN A 74 -1.91 14.36 2.46
N ALA A 75 -2.64 15.04 1.55
CA ALA A 75 -3.15 16.39 1.78
C ALA A 75 -4.06 16.49 3.03
N LEU A 76 -4.70 15.38 3.42
CA LEU A 76 -5.56 15.28 4.61
C LEU A 76 -4.85 14.66 5.82
N GLY A 77 -3.57 14.34 5.70
CA GLY A 77 -2.81 13.61 6.72
C GLY A 77 -3.41 12.24 7.01
N LEU A 78 -3.86 11.53 5.97
CA LEU A 78 -4.29 10.14 5.99
C LEU A 78 -3.19 9.26 5.39
N THR A 79 -3.15 8.01 5.85
CA THR A 79 -2.25 6.98 5.31
C THR A 79 -3.01 5.93 4.51
N VAL A 80 -2.35 5.17 3.65
CA VAL A 80 -2.99 4.33 2.64
C VAL A 80 -2.47 2.90 2.71
N LEU A 81 -3.38 1.95 2.94
CA LEU A 81 -3.19 0.56 2.50
C LEU A 81 -3.41 0.53 0.98
N VAL A 82 -2.32 0.42 0.24
CA VAL A 82 -2.34 0.52 -1.22
C VAL A 82 -2.73 -0.82 -1.83
N ASN A 83 -3.87 -0.84 -2.52
CA ASN A 83 -4.33 -2.01 -3.25
C ASN A 83 -3.49 -2.22 -4.52
N LEU A 84 -2.76 -3.33 -4.57
CA LEU A 84 -2.03 -3.81 -5.73
C LEU A 84 -2.90 -4.79 -6.52
N PRO A 85 -2.95 -4.67 -7.86
CA PRO A 85 -3.91 -5.39 -8.71
C PRO A 85 -3.47 -6.84 -8.99
N VAL A 86 -3.31 -7.65 -7.94
CA VAL A 86 -3.20 -9.11 -8.06
C VAL A 86 -4.61 -9.66 -8.25
N ARG A 87 -4.84 -10.38 -9.36
CA ARG A 87 -6.17 -10.86 -9.76
C ARG A 87 -6.44 -12.27 -9.24
N ALA A 88 -7.69 -12.54 -8.88
CA ALA A 88 -8.12 -13.89 -8.54
C ALA A 88 -8.48 -14.69 -9.80
N GLU A 89 -8.57 -16.02 -9.70
CA GLU A 89 -9.03 -16.86 -10.82
C GLU A 89 -10.45 -16.51 -11.26
N ARG A 90 -11.33 -16.11 -10.33
CA ARG A 90 -12.70 -15.67 -10.64
C ARG A 90 -12.74 -14.46 -11.58
N ASP A 91 -11.65 -13.69 -11.64
CA ASP A 91 -11.53 -12.54 -12.53
C ASP A 91 -10.93 -12.94 -13.89
N GLY A 92 -10.72 -14.23 -14.16
CA GLY A 92 -10.14 -14.76 -15.39
C GLY A 92 -8.61 -14.88 -15.39
N MET A 93 -7.96 -14.79 -14.24
CA MET A 93 -6.52 -15.04 -14.12
C MET A 93 -6.22 -16.54 -14.22
N ASN A 94 -5.30 -16.94 -15.10
CA ASN A 94 -4.83 -18.33 -15.18
C ASN A 94 -3.46 -18.46 -14.51
N TYR A 95 -3.39 -19.08 -13.34
CA TYR A 95 -2.14 -19.30 -12.62
C TYR A 95 -1.29 -20.47 -13.16
N ASP A 96 -1.78 -21.22 -14.14
CA ASP A 96 -0.97 -22.19 -14.90
C ASP A 96 -0.27 -21.55 -16.11
N ASP A 97 -0.65 -20.34 -16.49
CA ASP A 97 0.01 -19.55 -17.54
C ASP A 97 1.15 -18.71 -16.93
N ALA A 98 2.38 -19.18 -17.09
CA ALA A 98 3.57 -18.53 -16.55
C ALA A 98 3.78 -17.12 -17.11
N ASP A 99 3.41 -16.87 -18.38
CA ASP A 99 3.57 -15.55 -19.00
C ASP A 99 2.53 -14.57 -18.45
N ALA A 100 1.29 -15.02 -18.22
CA ALA A 100 0.27 -14.22 -17.55
C ALA A 100 0.69 -13.85 -16.12
N VAL A 101 1.20 -14.82 -15.35
CA VAL A 101 1.69 -14.59 -13.97
C VAL A 101 2.84 -13.58 -13.98
N LYS A 102 3.82 -13.76 -14.86
CA LYS A 102 4.96 -12.85 -15.01
C LYS A 102 4.52 -11.43 -15.38
N LYS A 103 3.58 -11.29 -16.31
CA LYS A 103 3.05 -9.97 -16.73
C LYS A 103 2.36 -9.24 -15.59
N GLN A 104 1.52 -9.94 -14.81
CA GLN A 104 0.89 -9.35 -13.62
C GLN A 104 1.94 -8.95 -12.58
N HIS A 105 2.91 -9.82 -12.34
CA HIS A 105 4.01 -9.59 -11.39
C HIS A 105 4.76 -8.29 -11.72
N GLU A 106 5.18 -8.12 -12.98
CA GLU A 106 5.89 -6.93 -13.44
C GLU A 106 5.04 -5.65 -13.30
N ALA A 107 3.75 -5.72 -13.64
CA ALA A 107 2.84 -4.59 -13.52
C ALA A 107 2.65 -4.15 -12.04
N VAL A 108 2.58 -5.11 -11.12
CA VAL A 108 2.49 -4.83 -9.68
C VAL A 108 3.77 -4.16 -9.17
N LEU A 109 4.95 -4.68 -9.54
CA LEU A 109 6.21 -4.08 -9.12
C LEU A 109 6.40 -2.67 -9.64
N GLU A 110 5.89 -2.37 -10.83
CA GLU A 110 5.98 -1.02 -11.39
C GLU A 110 5.22 -0.01 -10.55
N ILE A 111 4.02 -0.36 -10.07
CA ILE A 111 3.27 0.47 -9.12
C ILE A 111 4.09 0.72 -7.86
N VAL A 112 4.70 -0.34 -7.29
CA VAL A 112 5.53 -0.23 -6.09
C VAL A 112 6.74 0.67 -6.32
N ARG A 113 7.46 0.52 -7.45
CA ARG A 113 8.61 1.39 -7.78
C ARG A 113 8.21 2.86 -7.83
N GLN A 114 7.06 3.17 -8.40
CA GLN A 114 6.55 4.53 -8.54
C GLN A 114 6.07 5.14 -7.23
N THR A 115 5.55 4.32 -6.30
CA THR A 115 4.78 4.83 -5.15
C THR A 115 5.37 4.49 -3.77
N LYS A 116 6.41 3.66 -3.68
CA LYS A 116 7.05 3.27 -2.41
C LYS A 116 7.62 4.44 -1.61
N ASN A 117 8.01 5.52 -2.26
CA ASN A 117 8.57 6.68 -1.57
C ASN A 117 7.51 7.72 -1.19
N HIS A 118 6.23 7.46 -1.48
CA HIS A 118 5.15 8.39 -1.16
C HIS A 118 4.90 8.42 0.34
N PRO A 119 4.84 9.59 1.00
CA PRO A 119 4.73 9.71 2.46
C PRO A 119 3.36 9.32 3.03
N ALA A 120 2.44 8.86 2.20
CA ALA A 120 1.13 8.36 2.62
C ALA A 120 1.02 6.84 2.47
N THR A 121 1.96 6.18 1.81
CA THR A 121 2.00 4.72 1.72
C THR A 121 2.18 4.15 3.12
N LEU A 122 1.28 3.25 3.55
CA LEU A 122 1.34 2.60 4.86
C LEU A 122 1.73 1.13 4.73
N LEU A 123 1.00 0.38 3.92
CA LEU A 123 1.24 -1.03 3.63
C LEU A 123 0.80 -1.33 2.18
N TRP A 124 1.20 -2.50 1.70
CA TRP A 124 0.77 -3.05 0.41
C TRP A 124 -0.26 -4.17 0.59
N ALA A 125 -1.39 -4.11 -0.11
CA ALA A 125 -2.35 -5.21 -0.21
C ALA A 125 -2.24 -5.88 -1.58
N LEU A 126 -1.71 -7.10 -1.62
CA LEU A 126 -1.67 -7.94 -2.82
C LEU A 126 -3.04 -8.56 -3.07
N GLY A 127 -3.84 -7.90 -3.91
CA GLY A 127 -5.14 -8.40 -4.33
C GLY A 127 -6.22 -8.35 -3.24
N ASN A 128 -7.36 -8.96 -3.56
CA ASN A 128 -8.50 -9.06 -2.66
C ASN A 128 -9.15 -10.43 -2.78
N GLU A 129 -9.22 -11.16 -1.68
CA GLU A 129 -9.89 -12.46 -1.55
C GLU A 129 -9.44 -13.41 -2.66
N LEU A 130 -8.13 -13.54 -2.87
CA LEU A 130 -7.58 -14.31 -4.00
C LEU A 130 -8.00 -15.80 -3.98
N ASP A 131 -8.37 -16.28 -2.80
CA ASP A 131 -8.90 -17.59 -2.47
C ASP A 131 -10.38 -17.79 -2.82
N PHE A 132 -11.14 -16.70 -2.97
CA PHE A 132 -12.56 -16.79 -3.25
C PHE A 132 -12.81 -17.15 -4.71
N ILE A 133 -13.40 -18.32 -4.92
CA ILE A 133 -14.00 -18.74 -6.19
C ILE A 133 -15.47 -19.06 -5.97
N GLN A 134 -16.32 -18.54 -6.85
CA GLN A 134 -17.74 -18.87 -6.84
C GLN A 134 -17.91 -20.35 -7.22
N ALA A 135 -18.72 -21.09 -6.45
CA ALA A 135 -18.88 -22.54 -6.62
C ALA A 135 -19.39 -22.96 -8.01
N ASN A 136 -20.11 -22.06 -8.71
CA ASN A 136 -20.58 -22.26 -10.09
C ASN A 136 -19.48 -22.03 -11.15
N VAL A 137 -18.29 -21.56 -10.77
CA VAL A 137 -17.15 -21.32 -11.67
C VAL A 137 -16.13 -22.46 -11.57
N LYS A 138 -15.79 -22.88 -10.35
CA LYS A 138 -14.81 -23.95 -10.09
C LYS A 138 -14.98 -24.47 -8.67
N LEU A 139 -14.77 -25.78 -8.47
CA LEU A 139 -14.84 -26.41 -7.14
C LEU A 139 -13.65 -26.05 -6.24
N HIS A 140 -12.47 -25.80 -6.84
CA HIS A 140 -11.22 -25.52 -6.11
C HIS A 140 -10.41 -24.43 -6.81
N TYR A 141 -9.76 -23.55 -6.04
CA TYR A 141 -8.82 -22.57 -6.57
C TYR A 141 -7.43 -23.16 -6.82
N ASN A 142 -6.69 -22.57 -7.74
CA ASN A 142 -5.32 -22.94 -8.07
C ASN A 142 -4.37 -22.43 -6.98
N ALA A 143 -3.79 -23.34 -6.20
CA ALA A 143 -2.87 -23.01 -5.12
C ALA A 143 -1.62 -22.23 -5.56
N LYS A 144 -1.26 -22.26 -6.86
CA LYS A 144 -0.16 -21.44 -7.43
C LYS A 144 -0.37 -19.93 -7.28
N VAL A 145 -1.59 -19.48 -6.96
CA VAL A 145 -1.84 -18.10 -6.55
C VAL A 145 -0.95 -17.70 -5.37
N TRP A 146 -0.72 -18.60 -4.42
CA TRP A 146 0.10 -18.33 -3.24
C TRP A 146 1.59 -18.30 -3.56
N ASP A 147 2.05 -19.10 -4.52
CA ASP A 147 3.42 -19.02 -5.03
C ASP A 147 3.67 -17.65 -5.68
N ALA A 148 2.70 -17.15 -6.46
CA ALA A 148 2.77 -15.82 -7.06
C ALA A 148 2.75 -14.69 -6.01
N VAL A 149 1.91 -14.81 -4.97
CA VAL A 149 1.85 -13.85 -3.85
C VAL A 149 3.17 -13.82 -3.08
N GLU A 150 3.75 -14.98 -2.79
CA GLU A 150 5.04 -15.11 -2.09
C GLU A 150 6.20 -14.54 -2.92
N ALA A 151 6.23 -14.83 -4.22
CA ALA A 151 7.24 -14.28 -5.13
C ALA A 151 7.20 -12.75 -5.16
N LEU A 152 6.00 -12.17 -5.32
CA LEU A 152 5.79 -10.73 -5.25
C LEU A 152 6.21 -10.15 -3.91
N THR A 153 5.83 -10.78 -2.80
CA THR A 153 6.15 -10.32 -1.44
C THR A 153 7.66 -10.21 -1.24
N LYS A 154 8.43 -11.24 -1.65
CA LYS A 154 9.89 -11.24 -1.58
C LYS A 154 10.52 -10.10 -2.37
N GLU A 155 10.03 -9.83 -3.57
CA GLU A 155 10.57 -8.76 -4.42
C GLU A 155 10.18 -7.38 -3.93
N ILE A 156 8.95 -7.19 -3.44
CA ILE A 156 8.52 -5.94 -2.83
C ILE A 156 9.38 -5.63 -1.61
N HIS A 157 9.65 -6.57 -0.70
CA HIS A 157 10.52 -6.33 0.45
C HIS A 157 11.97 -5.95 0.07
N ARG A 158 12.48 -6.43 -1.07
CA ARG A 158 13.80 -6.00 -1.58
C ARG A 158 13.74 -4.58 -2.15
N LEU A 159 12.66 -4.22 -2.83
CA LEU A 159 12.49 -2.89 -3.44
C LEU A 159 12.11 -1.82 -2.42
N ASP A 160 11.32 -2.19 -1.43
CA ASP A 160 10.71 -1.33 -0.43
C ASP A 160 10.83 -1.97 0.97
N PRO A 161 11.91 -1.67 1.72
CA PRO A 161 12.09 -2.18 3.07
C PRO A 161 11.25 -1.44 4.13
N ASN A 162 10.51 -0.39 3.73
CA ASN A 162 9.82 0.49 4.67
C ASN A 162 8.38 0.07 4.95
N HIS A 163 7.72 -0.63 4.03
CA HIS A 163 6.28 -0.94 4.14
C HIS A 163 6.02 -2.46 4.12
N PRO A 164 5.29 -2.99 5.11
CA PRO A 164 4.87 -4.38 5.10
C PRO A 164 3.93 -4.70 3.93
N VAL A 165 3.93 -5.98 3.55
CA VAL A 165 3.02 -6.54 2.54
C VAL A 165 2.02 -7.47 3.21
N MET A 166 0.76 -7.41 2.79
CA MET A 166 -0.29 -8.33 3.18
C MET A 166 -1.11 -8.75 1.95
N THR A 167 -1.88 -9.82 2.08
CA THR A 167 -2.97 -10.16 1.16
C THR A 167 -4.28 -10.20 1.94
N VAL A 168 -5.38 -9.89 1.27
CA VAL A 168 -6.72 -10.01 1.86
C VAL A 168 -7.28 -11.35 1.46
N VAL A 169 -7.71 -12.13 2.45
CA VAL A 169 -8.37 -13.43 2.25
C VAL A 169 -9.86 -13.29 2.47
N GLY A 170 -10.64 -14.06 1.71
CA GLY A 170 -12.07 -14.19 1.95
C GLY A 170 -12.34 -15.06 3.17
N SER A 171 -13.47 -14.82 3.83
CA SER A 171 -14.03 -15.78 4.78
C SER A 171 -15.41 -16.18 4.27
N ILE A 172 -15.55 -17.42 3.83
CA ILE A 172 -16.85 -18.07 3.84
C ILE A 172 -17.03 -18.61 5.25
N ASN A 173 -17.95 -18.01 6.03
CA ASN A 173 -18.47 -18.72 7.19
C ASN A 173 -19.03 -20.04 6.66
N GLN A 174 -18.45 -21.17 7.12
CA GLN A 174 -19.09 -22.47 6.98
C GLN A 174 -20.31 -22.53 7.90
#